data_AF-A0A1F0PNX2-F1
#
_entry.id   AF-A0A1F0PNX2-F1
#
_cell.length_a   1.000
_cell.length_b   1.000
_cell.length_c   1.000
_cell.angle_alpha   90.00
_cell.angle_beta   90.00
_cell.angle_gamma   90.00
#
_symmetry.space_group_name_H-M   'P 1'
#
loop_
_entity.id
_entity.type
_entity.pdbx_description
1 polymer ?
#
loop_
_entity_poly.entity_id
_entity_poly.type
_entity_poly.pdbx_seq_one_letter_code
_entity_poly.pdbx_strand_id
1 'polypeptide(L)'
;MKSYAMVFSPVDAAGTDSSVRAWNYELRGGDDTALPAGSTEVWEAGWVGSTGPGIEQDQWPRSTFTGLPMQHIFTVRLPGEYLPDAQKYPGVVAFSFFAGDGQFAEDEATEGVANATSDDPFEVQYAQARVHPYQLLLRDILDAEFAVLYLSEEEFSSRTEPPQDVRRPGEHRGEEESFSAWALADRQQPLARKPALVGWVPTDDPNAGKVPSDVFENVDPQTGYLSPFDWDAEDSAWFEWAKPLIAVGTHLGGTHFYAQALPDDLTARYIEFDEFDVLNFGCGSAVFDFETGVFDWSCG
;
A
#
# COMPACT_ATOMS: atom_id res chain seq x y z
N MET A 1 -7.97 -19.72 6.54
CA MET A 1 -7.60 -18.30 6.62
C MET A 1 -8.82 -17.50 6.25
N LYS A 2 -9.10 -16.37 6.90
CA LYS A 2 -10.17 -15.46 6.45
C LYS A 2 -9.58 -14.41 5.51
N SER A 3 -10.41 -13.90 4.61
CA SER A 3 -10.12 -12.69 3.83
C SER A 3 -10.72 -11.46 4.53
N TYR A 4 -10.15 -10.29 4.27
CA TYR A 4 -10.60 -9.03 4.87
C TYR A 4 -10.61 -7.90 3.84
N ALA A 5 -11.67 -7.11 3.83
CA ALA A 5 -11.77 -5.85 3.11
C ALA A 5 -11.16 -4.71 3.92
N MET A 6 -10.37 -3.85 3.27
CA MET A 6 -9.94 -2.58 3.85
C MET A 6 -11.07 -1.57 3.76
N VAL A 7 -11.28 -0.82 4.85
CA VAL A 7 -12.25 0.28 4.90
C VAL A 7 -11.64 1.51 5.56
N PHE A 8 -12.16 2.68 5.18
CA PHE A 8 -11.62 3.97 5.59
C PHE A 8 -12.65 4.81 6.34
N SER A 9 -12.20 5.51 7.38
CA SER A 9 -12.99 6.53 8.08
C SER A 9 -12.22 7.85 8.10
N PRO A 10 -12.71 8.90 7.40
CA PRO A 10 -12.04 10.20 7.38
C PRO A 10 -11.94 10.81 8.78
N VAL A 11 -10.78 11.40 9.09
CA VAL A 11 -10.56 12.16 10.32
C VAL A 11 -10.12 13.59 9.98
N ASP A 12 -10.20 14.50 10.97
CA ASP A 12 -9.64 15.83 10.77
C ASP A 12 -8.10 15.80 10.72
N ALA A 13 -7.48 16.94 10.39
CA ALA A 13 -6.02 17.04 10.30
C ALA A 13 -5.27 16.74 11.61
N ALA A 14 -5.96 16.78 12.76
CA ALA A 14 -5.40 16.41 14.06
C ALA A 14 -5.56 14.90 14.36
N GLY A 15 -6.15 14.13 13.44
CA GLY A 15 -6.51 12.74 13.64
C GLY A 15 -7.66 12.55 14.63
N THR A 16 -8.38 13.63 14.99
CA THR A 16 -9.47 13.56 15.95
C THR A 16 -10.78 13.14 15.29
N ASP A 17 -11.50 12.30 16.02
CA ASP A 17 -12.70 11.60 15.57
C ASP A 17 -13.89 12.54 15.45
N SER A 18 -14.66 12.42 14.37
CA SER A 18 -15.98 13.04 14.29
C SER A 18 -16.96 12.18 15.09
N SER A 19 -17.90 12.77 15.83
CA SER A 19 -18.73 12.06 16.81
C SER A 19 -19.65 10.93 16.27
N VAL A 20 -19.61 10.64 14.97
CA VAL A 20 -20.28 9.50 14.32
C VAL A 20 -19.31 8.91 13.27
N ARG A 21 -18.72 7.75 13.56
CA ARG A 21 -17.82 7.07 12.61
C ARG A 21 -18.62 6.41 11.48
N ALA A 22 -18.40 6.88 10.27
CA ALA A 22 -18.81 6.21 9.04
C ALA A 22 -17.57 5.57 8.38
N TRP A 23 -17.73 4.35 7.87
CA TRP A 23 -16.67 3.60 7.20
C TRP A 23 -17.07 3.32 5.75
N ASN A 24 -16.11 3.42 4.83
CA ASN A 24 -16.33 3.27 3.39
C ASN A 24 -15.24 2.38 2.77
N TYR A 25 -15.56 1.67 1.69
CA TYR A 25 -14.56 0.89 0.93
C TYR A 25 -13.57 1.78 0.17
N GLU A 26 -13.95 3.03 -0.12
CA GLU A 26 -13.08 4.01 -0.76
C GLU A 26 -12.64 5.12 0.20
N LEU A 27 -11.38 5.52 0.12
CA LEU A 27 -10.80 6.58 0.96
C LEU A 27 -11.51 7.93 0.80
N ARG A 28 -11.92 8.28 -0.44
CA ARG A 28 -12.64 9.53 -0.75
C ARG A 28 -14.16 9.33 -0.82
N GLY A 29 -14.65 8.18 -0.38
CA GLY A 29 -15.98 7.64 -0.65
C GLY A 29 -17.18 8.54 -0.32
N GLY A 30 -18.37 8.03 -0.63
CA GLY A 30 -19.66 8.66 -0.39
C GLY A 30 -20.70 7.60 -0.01
N ASP A 31 -21.98 8.00 0.05
CA ASP A 31 -23.06 7.11 0.50
C ASP A 31 -23.12 5.77 -0.28
N ASP A 32 -22.69 5.75 -1.54
CA ASP A 32 -22.68 4.57 -2.41
C ASP A 32 -21.55 3.58 -2.12
N THR A 33 -20.51 4.01 -1.40
CA THR A 33 -19.36 3.18 -1.00
C THR A 33 -19.29 2.96 0.51
N ALA A 34 -20.32 3.43 1.23
CA ALA A 34 -20.48 3.20 2.65
C ALA A 34 -20.71 1.73 2.96
N LEU A 35 -20.14 1.28 4.08
CA LEU A 35 -20.43 -0.05 4.60
C LEU A 35 -21.95 -0.21 4.84
N PRO A 36 -22.56 -1.32 4.42
CA PRO A 36 -23.98 -1.57 4.65
C PRO A 36 -24.33 -1.49 6.14
N ALA A 37 -25.49 -0.91 6.46
CA ALA A 37 -25.97 -0.83 7.84
C ALA A 37 -26.12 -2.24 8.46
N GLY A 38 -25.54 -2.46 9.63
CA GLY A 38 -25.52 -3.77 10.30
C GLY A 38 -24.40 -4.71 9.82
N SER A 39 -23.42 -4.19 9.08
CA SER A 39 -22.15 -4.88 8.80
C SER A 39 -21.45 -5.33 10.08
N THR A 40 -20.63 -6.39 9.95
CA THR A 40 -19.75 -6.91 11.01
C THR A 40 -18.92 -5.78 11.63
N GLU A 41 -18.61 -5.89 12.92
CA GLU A 41 -17.79 -4.92 13.62
C GLU A 41 -16.46 -4.69 12.89
N VAL A 42 -16.20 -3.44 12.50
CA VAL A 42 -14.95 -3.03 11.87
C VAL A 42 -13.84 -3.10 12.90
N TRP A 43 -12.79 -3.84 12.59
CA TRP A 43 -11.57 -3.82 13.39
C TRP A 43 -10.69 -2.66 12.95
N GLU A 44 -10.65 -1.58 13.73
CA GLU A 44 -9.70 -0.49 13.47
C GLU A 44 -8.26 -1.02 13.51
N ALA A 45 -7.55 -0.81 12.40
CA ALA A 45 -6.31 -1.50 12.11
C ALA A 45 -5.17 -0.55 11.74
N GLY A 46 -5.42 0.71 11.41
CA GLY A 46 -4.34 1.54 10.89
C GLY A 46 -4.74 2.94 10.47
N TRP A 47 -3.92 3.53 9.60
CA TRP A 47 -4.15 4.86 9.07
C TRP A 47 -3.55 5.09 7.68
N VAL A 48 -4.14 6.06 6.98
CA VAL A 48 -3.60 6.72 5.78
C VAL A 48 -3.25 8.17 6.15
N GLY A 49 -2.21 8.73 5.52
CA GLY A 49 -1.83 10.13 5.69
C GLY A 49 -0.32 10.36 5.59
N SER A 50 0.12 11.59 5.86
CA SER A 50 1.54 11.98 5.77
C SER A 50 2.41 11.42 6.89
N THR A 51 1.84 11.12 8.05
CA THR A 51 2.58 10.53 9.17
C THR A 51 2.78 9.04 8.94
N GLY A 52 4.03 8.59 9.01
CA GLY A 52 4.38 7.17 8.92
C GLY A 52 4.35 6.47 10.28
N PRO A 53 4.87 5.23 10.35
CA PRO A 53 5.04 4.51 11.61
C PRO A 53 6.11 5.18 12.49
N GLY A 54 6.14 4.77 13.76
CA GLY A 54 7.05 5.20 14.82
C GLY A 54 8.50 4.77 14.65
N ILE A 55 9.10 5.06 13.49
CA ILE A 55 10.52 4.81 13.20
C ILE A 55 11.33 6.09 13.42
N GLU A 56 12.65 5.94 13.54
CA GLU A 56 13.57 7.10 13.51
C GLU A 56 13.52 7.77 12.13
N GLN A 57 13.63 9.10 12.08
CA GLN A 57 13.56 9.83 10.80
C GLN A 57 14.67 9.42 9.83
N ASP A 58 15.85 9.06 10.34
CA ASP A 58 16.95 8.58 9.49
C ASP A 58 16.69 7.17 8.92
N GLN A 59 15.67 6.45 9.41
CA GLN A 59 15.22 5.16 8.89
C GLN A 59 14.06 5.27 7.90
N TRP A 60 13.59 6.48 7.61
CA TRP A 60 12.51 6.69 6.65
C TRP A 60 12.91 6.20 5.24
N PRO A 61 12.08 5.39 4.56
CA PRO A 61 12.40 4.90 3.22
C PRO A 61 12.69 6.03 2.24
N ARG A 62 13.73 5.87 1.42
CA ARG A 62 14.15 6.85 0.41
C ARG A 62 14.27 6.17 -0.94
N SER A 63 13.95 6.91 -2.00
CA SER A 63 14.29 6.51 -3.36
C SER A 63 15.78 6.24 -3.48
N THR A 64 16.14 5.20 -4.22
CA THR A 64 17.55 4.88 -4.52
C THR A 64 18.13 5.77 -5.60
N PHE A 65 17.29 6.40 -6.44
CA PHE A 65 17.73 7.31 -7.49
C PHE A 65 17.84 8.75 -6.99
N THR A 66 16.72 9.38 -6.61
CA THR A 66 16.74 10.78 -6.14
C THR A 66 17.22 10.95 -4.70
N GLY A 67 17.21 9.90 -3.88
CA GLY A 67 17.47 10.01 -2.44
C GLY A 67 16.38 10.75 -1.65
N LEU A 68 15.28 11.15 -2.30
CA LEU A 68 14.15 11.81 -1.65
C LEU A 68 13.41 10.83 -0.73
N PRO A 69 12.87 11.29 0.41
CA PRO A 69 12.06 10.44 1.27
C PRO A 69 10.78 10.04 0.56
N MET A 70 10.50 8.74 0.52
CA MET A 70 9.31 8.16 -0.08
C MET A 70 8.06 8.58 0.69
N GLN A 71 6.94 8.76 -0.01
CA GLN A 71 5.68 9.09 0.61
C GLN A 71 5.05 7.87 1.30
N HIS A 72 4.71 8.00 2.58
CA HIS A 72 3.89 7.01 3.28
C HIS A 72 2.48 6.96 2.68
N ILE A 73 2.01 5.77 2.30
CA ILE A 73 0.65 5.57 1.78
C ILE A 73 -0.28 5.13 2.92
N PHE A 74 0.01 3.98 3.53
CA PHE A 74 -0.77 3.44 4.64
C PHE A 74 0.09 2.60 5.58
N THR A 75 -0.34 2.55 6.84
CA THR A 75 0.16 1.62 7.86
C THR A 75 -1.02 0.84 8.44
N VAL A 76 -0.91 -0.48 8.54
CA VAL A 76 -1.96 -1.37 9.02
C VAL A 76 -1.42 -2.50 9.89
N ARG A 77 -2.14 -2.81 10.96
CA ARG A 77 -1.98 -4.04 11.74
C ARG A 77 -2.49 -5.21 10.92
N LEU A 78 -1.73 -6.29 10.90
CA LEU A 78 -2.10 -7.50 10.17
C LEU A 78 -2.89 -8.46 11.07
N PRO A 79 -3.96 -9.10 10.56
CA PRO A 79 -4.51 -10.28 11.21
C PRO A 79 -3.43 -11.36 11.34
N GLY A 80 -3.47 -12.14 12.44
CA GLY A 80 -2.39 -13.07 12.78
C GLY A 80 -2.07 -14.12 11.70
N GLU A 81 -3.02 -14.44 10.83
CA GLU A 81 -2.85 -15.37 9.71
C GLU A 81 -2.04 -14.79 8.54
N TYR A 82 -1.96 -13.46 8.42
CA TYR A 82 -1.18 -12.71 7.41
C TYR A 82 0.17 -12.23 7.91
N LEU A 83 0.53 -12.49 9.16
CA LEU A 83 1.86 -12.15 9.66
C LEU A 83 2.93 -12.91 8.87
N PRO A 84 4.05 -12.25 8.55
CA PRO A 84 5.13 -12.89 7.80
C PRO A 84 5.84 -13.93 8.67
N ASP A 85 6.77 -14.70 8.07
CA ASP A 85 7.55 -15.71 8.80
C ASP A 85 8.24 -15.09 10.03
N ALA A 86 7.82 -15.51 11.22
CA ALA A 86 8.32 -15.03 12.50
C ALA A 86 9.79 -15.37 12.76
N GLN A 87 10.37 -16.34 12.03
CA GLN A 87 11.81 -16.61 12.08
C GLN A 87 12.60 -15.52 11.34
N LYS A 88 12.08 -15.02 10.21
CA LYS A 88 12.68 -13.94 9.42
C LYS A 88 12.37 -12.56 10.00
N TYR A 89 11.16 -12.39 10.54
CA TYR A 89 10.61 -11.13 11.03
C TYR A 89 10.02 -11.28 12.45
N PRO A 90 10.86 -11.56 13.46
CA PRO A 90 10.39 -11.76 14.83
C PRO A 90 9.73 -10.51 15.40
N GLY A 91 8.56 -10.69 16.02
CA GLY A 91 7.85 -9.62 16.73
C GLY A 91 7.09 -8.64 15.84
N VAL A 92 7.02 -8.90 14.53
CA VAL A 92 6.21 -8.11 13.60
C VAL A 92 4.73 -8.29 13.88
N VAL A 93 3.99 -7.18 13.85
CA VAL A 93 2.53 -7.13 14.04
C VAL A 93 1.81 -6.33 12.95
N ALA A 94 2.55 -5.51 12.21
CA ALA A 94 2.00 -4.54 11.26
C ALA A 94 2.89 -4.38 10.03
N PHE A 95 2.33 -3.69 9.04
CA PHE A 95 2.90 -3.46 7.72
C PHE A 95 2.65 -2.00 7.32
N SER A 96 3.63 -1.38 6.66
CA SER A 96 3.52 -0.05 6.10
C SER A 96 4.02 -0.04 4.66
N PHE A 97 3.30 0.67 3.79
CA PHE A 97 3.63 0.83 2.37
C PHE A 97 3.99 2.28 2.05
N PHE A 98 5.02 2.46 1.23
CA PHE A 98 5.55 3.75 0.79
C PHE A 98 5.72 3.75 -0.73
N ALA A 99 5.38 4.86 -1.37
CA ALA A 99 5.65 5.11 -2.78
C ALA A 99 6.80 6.08 -2.96
N GLY A 100 7.67 5.84 -3.93
CA GLY A 100 8.84 6.64 -4.24
C GLY A 100 8.80 7.23 -5.63
N ASP A 101 9.93 7.16 -6.33
CA ASP A 101 10.11 7.69 -7.67
C ASP A 101 9.34 6.86 -8.71
N GLY A 102 8.79 7.54 -9.72
CA GLY A 102 8.13 6.90 -10.85
C GLY A 102 9.09 6.42 -11.94
N GLN A 103 8.53 5.85 -13.00
CA GLN A 103 9.26 5.23 -14.13
C GLN A 103 10.20 6.18 -14.88
N PHE A 104 9.98 7.50 -14.80
CA PHE A 104 10.74 8.52 -15.55
C PHE A 104 11.79 9.24 -14.70
N ALA A 105 12.03 8.79 -13.46
CA ALA A 105 12.93 9.49 -12.56
C ALA A 105 14.35 9.65 -13.11
N GLU A 106 14.90 8.64 -13.79
CA GLU A 106 16.24 8.71 -14.39
C GLU A 106 16.38 9.80 -15.47
N ASP A 107 15.29 10.13 -16.15
CA ASP A 107 15.26 11.11 -17.25
C ASP A 107 14.91 12.53 -16.77
N GLU A 108 14.05 12.65 -15.75
CA GLU A 108 13.39 13.91 -15.40
C GLU A 108 13.77 14.46 -14.01
N ALA A 109 14.20 13.60 -13.10
CA ALA A 109 14.50 13.98 -11.73
C ALA A 109 16.00 14.28 -11.51
N THR A 110 16.32 14.91 -10.38
CA THR A 110 17.71 15.14 -9.98
C THR A 110 18.23 13.92 -9.22
N GLU A 111 19.29 13.27 -9.73
CA GLU A 111 19.98 12.19 -9.01
C GLU A 111 20.48 12.68 -7.65
N GLY A 112 20.21 11.90 -6.60
CA GLY A 112 20.60 12.22 -5.23
C GLY A 112 22.01 11.73 -4.92
N VAL A 113 22.86 12.61 -4.36
CA VAL A 113 24.21 12.24 -3.93
C VAL A 113 24.29 12.22 -2.41
N ALA A 114 24.58 11.05 -1.83
CA ALA A 114 24.86 10.95 -0.39
C ALA A 114 26.29 11.41 -0.09
N ASN A 115 26.46 12.57 0.56
CA ASN A 115 27.77 13.10 0.91
C ASN A 115 27.78 13.84 2.26
N ALA A 116 28.31 13.18 3.29
CA ALA A 116 28.38 13.72 4.66
C ALA A 116 29.31 14.95 4.81
N THR A 117 30.14 15.26 3.81
CA THR A 117 31.08 16.39 3.82
C THR A 117 30.68 17.53 2.88
N SER A 118 29.52 17.41 2.23
CA SER A 118 28.97 18.43 1.34
C SER A 118 28.57 19.69 2.11
N ASP A 119 28.51 20.82 1.41
CA ASP A 119 27.84 22.03 1.91
C ASP A 119 26.34 22.03 1.58
N ASP A 120 25.89 21.08 0.77
CA ASP A 120 24.48 20.83 0.49
C ASP A 120 23.81 20.10 1.68
N PRO A 121 22.82 20.71 2.34
CA PRO A 121 22.14 20.08 3.47
C PRO A 121 21.35 18.82 3.09
N PHE A 122 20.86 18.69 1.86
CA PHE A 122 20.19 17.48 1.39
C PHE A 122 21.18 16.32 1.30
N GLU A 123 22.33 16.51 0.65
CA GLU A 123 23.34 15.46 0.50
C GLU A 123 23.88 14.98 1.86
N VAL A 124 24.02 15.90 2.82
CA VAL A 124 24.43 15.59 4.20
C VAL A 124 23.36 14.79 4.94
N GLN A 125 22.09 15.18 4.82
CA GLN A 125 20.97 14.44 5.43
C GLN A 125 20.81 13.06 4.77
N TYR A 126 20.97 12.96 3.45
CA TYR A 126 20.89 11.69 2.73
C TYR A 126 22.02 10.75 3.15
N ALA A 127 23.23 11.26 3.38
CA ALA A 127 24.33 10.46 3.92
C ALA A 127 24.12 9.93 5.35
N GLN A 128 23.14 10.47 6.09
CA GLN A 128 22.76 9.97 7.42
C GLN A 128 21.66 8.91 7.35
N ALA A 129 21.03 8.72 6.20
CA ALA A 129 19.96 7.73 6.04
C ALA A 129 20.46 6.31 6.31
N ARG A 130 19.62 5.52 6.97
CA ARG A 130 19.85 4.12 7.32
C ARG A 130 18.68 3.31 6.82
N VAL A 131 18.94 2.16 6.22
CA VAL A 131 17.86 1.23 5.84
C VAL A 131 17.28 0.62 7.11
N HIS A 132 15.95 0.64 7.24
CA HIS A 132 15.28 0.00 8.36
C HIS A 132 15.49 -1.54 8.29
N PRO A 133 15.75 -2.24 9.42
CA PRO A 133 16.10 -3.67 9.39
C PRO A 133 15.08 -4.59 8.70
N TYR A 134 13.80 -4.22 8.73
CA TYR A 134 12.71 -4.93 8.07
C TYR A 134 12.10 -4.18 6.89
N GLN A 135 12.92 -3.36 6.22
CA GLN A 135 12.55 -2.76 4.95
C GLN A 135 12.76 -3.74 3.80
N LEU A 136 11.82 -3.74 2.86
CA LEU A 136 12.04 -4.25 1.51
C LEU A 136 11.87 -3.08 0.54
N LEU A 137 12.83 -2.94 -0.38
CA LEU A 137 12.67 -2.08 -1.56
C LEU A 137 12.00 -2.91 -2.65
N LEU A 138 11.00 -2.33 -3.29
CA LEU A 138 10.22 -2.95 -4.34
C LEU A 138 10.37 -2.13 -5.61
N ARG A 139 10.36 -2.81 -6.75
CA ARG A 139 10.29 -2.20 -8.08
C ARG A 139 9.27 -2.94 -8.90
N ASP A 140 8.52 -2.20 -9.68
CA ASP A 140 7.58 -2.78 -10.64
C ASP A 140 8.23 -2.98 -12.02
N ILE A 141 7.42 -3.41 -12.99
CA ILE A 141 7.84 -3.60 -14.39
C ILE A 141 8.21 -2.29 -15.11
N LEU A 142 7.82 -1.13 -14.59
CA LEU A 142 8.19 0.18 -15.11
C LEU A 142 9.38 0.80 -14.36
N ASP A 143 10.04 0.03 -13.50
CA ASP A 143 11.13 0.48 -12.62
C ASP A 143 10.73 1.57 -11.61
N ALA A 144 9.44 1.81 -11.38
CA ALA A 144 8.99 2.69 -10.31
C ALA A 144 9.31 2.07 -8.94
N GLU A 145 9.70 2.90 -7.98
CA GLU A 145 10.20 2.45 -6.68
C GLU A 145 9.15 2.57 -5.58
N PHE A 146 9.03 1.50 -4.79
CA PHE A 146 8.21 1.46 -3.59
C PHE A 146 9.03 0.88 -2.45
N ALA A 147 8.55 1.04 -1.22
CA ALA A 147 9.12 0.35 -0.08
C ALA A 147 8.04 -0.13 0.86
N VAL A 148 8.33 -1.24 1.53
CA VAL A 148 7.52 -1.74 2.63
C VAL A 148 8.34 -1.87 3.89
N LEU A 149 7.69 -1.65 5.03
CA LEU A 149 8.24 -1.89 6.35
C LEU A 149 7.37 -2.90 7.08
N TYR A 150 7.98 -3.95 7.60
CA TYR A 150 7.36 -4.71 8.68
C TYR A 150 7.67 -4.07 10.03
N LEU A 151 6.65 -3.97 10.88
CA LEU A 151 6.68 -3.16 12.08
C LEU A 151 6.45 -4.00 13.33
N SER A 152 7.23 -3.72 14.37
CA SER A 152 6.98 -4.16 15.74
C SER A 152 5.78 -3.44 16.37
N GLU A 153 5.33 -3.90 17.55
CA GLU A 153 4.26 -3.21 18.28
C GLU A 153 4.67 -1.77 18.68
N GLU A 154 5.94 -1.53 19.00
CA GLU A 154 6.44 -0.20 19.37
C GLU A 154 6.36 0.80 18.20
N GLU A 155 6.86 0.38 17.04
CA GLU A 155 6.82 1.18 15.81
C GLU A 155 5.38 1.40 15.32
N PHE A 156 4.49 0.41 15.46
CA PHE A 156 3.08 0.57 15.10
C PHE A 156 2.30 1.48 16.07
N SER A 157 2.67 1.49 17.35
CA SER A 157 1.93 2.22 18.40
C SER A 157 2.19 3.73 18.41
N SER A 158 3.06 4.23 17.53
CA SER A 158 3.39 5.65 17.44
C SER A 158 3.52 6.09 15.98
N ARG A 159 3.64 7.41 15.77
CA ARG A 159 3.68 8.02 14.44
C ARG A 159 4.85 8.98 14.37
N THR A 160 5.58 8.94 13.26
CA THR A 160 6.68 9.86 12.98
C THR A 160 6.37 10.66 11.72
N GLU A 161 6.66 11.96 11.75
CA GLU A 161 6.66 12.79 10.54
C GLU A 161 7.84 12.38 9.63
N PRO A 162 7.72 12.54 8.30
CA PRO A 162 8.84 12.35 7.41
C PRO A 162 10.04 13.23 7.81
N PRO A 163 11.27 12.91 7.35
CA PRO A 163 12.43 13.75 7.55
C PRO A 163 12.13 15.21 7.21
N GLN A 164 12.68 16.16 7.96
CA GLN A 164 12.49 17.56 7.64
C GLN A 164 13.03 17.87 6.23
N ASP A 165 12.25 18.61 5.42
CA ASP A 165 12.72 19.14 4.14
C ASP A 165 13.82 20.17 4.39
N VAL A 166 15.04 19.81 4.01
CA VAL A 166 16.25 20.64 4.15
C VAL A 166 16.73 21.20 2.81
N ARG A 167 16.01 20.92 1.71
CA ARG A 167 16.40 21.37 0.38
C ARG A 167 16.37 22.89 0.31
N ARG A 168 17.26 23.45 -0.50
CA ARG A 168 17.15 24.86 -0.89
C ARG A 168 16.11 24.98 -2.00
N PRO A 169 15.43 26.13 -2.14
CA PRO A 169 14.38 26.30 -3.13
C PRO A 169 14.86 25.96 -4.56
N GLY A 170 14.23 24.94 -5.15
CA GLY A 170 14.46 24.54 -6.54
C GLY A 170 15.59 23.52 -6.76
N GLU A 171 16.26 23.03 -5.72
CA GLU A 171 17.23 21.93 -5.77
C GLU A 171 16.56 20.57 -5.46
N HIS A 172 17.19 19.46 -5.86
CA HIS A 172 16.74 18.08 -5.59
C HIS A 172 15.25 17.88 -5.87
N ARG A 173 14.88 18.20 -7.11
CA ARG A 173 13.49 18.07 -7.57
C ARG A 173 13.23 16.61 -7.92
N GLY A 174 12.11 16.10 -7.42
CA GLY A 174 11.49 14.92 -8.02
C GLY A 174 10.87 15.28 -9.36
N GLU A 175 10.44 14.26 -10.09
CA GLU A 175 9.64 14.40 -11.31
C GLU A 175 8.13 14.47 -11.00
N GLU A 176 7.28 14.58 -12.03
CA GLU A 176 5.82 14.82 -11.88
C GLU A 176 5.06 13.63 -11.27
N GLU A 177 5.51 12.41 -11.55
CA GLU A 177 5.06 11.10 -11.06
C GLU A 177 5.83 10.64 -9.79
N SER A 178 6.70 11.49 -9.21
CA SER A 178 7.49 11.14 -8.02
C SER A 178 6.68 11.38 -6.74
N PHE A 179 6.45 10.33 -5.97
CA PHE A 179 5.75 10.39 -4.69
C PHE A 179 6.71 10.67 -3.53
N SER A 180 7.29 11.86 -3.49
CA SER A 180 8.11 12.30 -2.37
C SER A 180 7.25 12.78 -1.20
N ALA A 181 7.64 12.43 0.04
CA ALA A 181 7.05 12.99 1.25
C ALA A 181 7.20 14.52 1.35
N TRP A 182 8.10 15.12 0.57
CA TRP A 182 8.29 16.56 0.47
C TRP A 182 7.51 17.22 -0.68
N ALA A 183 6.85 16.46 -1.55
CA ALA A 183 6.11 17.00 -2.70
C ALA A 183 5.01 18.00 -2.29
N LEU A 184 4.46 17.85 -1.08
CA LEU A 184 3.48 18.80 -0.51
C LEU A 184 4.07 20.18 -0.20
N ALA A 185 5.39 20.28 0.06
CA ALA A 185 6.08 21.55 0.26
C ALA A 185 6.32 22.32 -1.06
N ASP A 186 6.39 21.61 -2.19
CA ASP A 186 6.76 22.16 -3.50
C ASP A 186 5.59 22.75 -4.32
N ARG A 187 4.35 22.66 -3.84
CA ARG A 187 3.13 23.19 -4.50
C ARG A 187 2.93 22.75 -5.97
N GLN A 188 3.27 21.52 -6.34
CA GLN A 188 2.85 20.98 -7.65
C GLN A 188 1.57 20.14 -7.62
N GLN A 189 1.15 19.61 -6.47
CA GLN A 189 -0.17 18.99 -6.34
C GLN A 189 -0.89 19.46 -5.05
N PRO A 190 -2.13 20.00 -5.13
CA PRO A 190 -2.91 20.35 -3.96
C PRO A 190 -3.58 19.10 -3.39
N LEU A 191 -2.81 18.07 -3.06
CA LEU A 191 -3.35 16.94 -2.32
C LEU A 191 -3.23 17.29 -0.85
N ALA A 192 -4.19 18.07 -0.34
CA ALA A 192 -4.46 18.08 1.09
C ALA A 192 -4.86 16.65 1.47
N ARG A 193 -3.85 15.80 1.72
CA ARG A 193 -4.03 14.40 2.08
C ARG A 193 -4.88 14.38 3.33
N LYS A 194 -6.11 13.92 3.19
CA LYS A 194 -7.03 13.82 4.31
C LYS A 194 -6.62 12.57 5.07
N PRO A 195 -6.12 12.70 6.31
CA PRO A 195 -5.87 11.52 7.11
C PRO A 195 -7.17 10.73 7.28
N ALA A 196 -7.04 9.41 7.30
CA ALA A 196 -8.14 8.50 7.56
C ALA A 196 -7.66 7.38 8.46
N LEU A 197 -8.57 6.87 9.29
CA LEU A 197 -8.39 5.58 9.94
C LEU A 197 -8.63 4.47 8.92
N VAL A 198 -7.90 3.38 9.07
CA VAL A 198 -8.07 2.16 8.30
C VAL A 198 -8.65 1.08 9.21
N GLY A 199 -9.59 0.29 8.70
CA GLY A 199 -10.15 -0.85 9.38
C GLY A 199 -10.22 -2.08 8.49
N TRP A 200 -10.34 -3.24 9.13
CA TRP A 200 -10.58 -4.52 8.47
C TRP A 200 -12.00 -5.02 8.73
N VAL A 201 -12.65 -5.49 7.67
CA VAL A 201 -13.93 -6.21 7.76
C VAL A 201 -13.79 -7.58 7.12
N PRO A 202 -14.09 -8.68 7.84
CA PRO A 202 -14.05 -10.01 7.24
C PRO A 202 -15.00 -10.12 6.04
N THR A 203 -14.56 -10.79 4.97
CA THR A 203 -15.41 -11.09 3.80
C THR A 203 -15.75 -12.57 3.72
N ASP A 204 -16.92 -12.88 3.16
CA ASP A 204 -17.35 -14.26 2.87
C ASP A 204 -16.81 -14.71 1.49
N ASP A 205 -15.49 -14.66 1.32
CA ASP A 205 -14.82 -15.01 0.07
C ASP A 205 -14.51 -16.52 -0.01
N PRO A 206 -15.00 -17.24 -1.03
CA PRO A 206 -14.76 -18.68 -1.16
C PRO A 206 -13.29 -19.04 -1.50
N ASN A 207 -12.47 -18.07 -1.87
CA ASN A 207 -11.04 -18.22 -2.12
C ASN A 207 -10.16 -17.88 -0.93
N ALA A 208 -10.74 -17.49 0.21
CA ALA A 208 -9.97 -17.21 1.43
C ALA A 208 -9.05 -18.39 1.81
N GLY A 209 -7.74 -18.12 1.89
CA GLY A 209 -6.72 -19.11 2.22
C GLY A 209 -6.24 -20.00 1.07
N LYS A 210 -6.66 -19.74 -0.16
CA LYS A 210 -6.14 -20.39 -1.37
C LYS A 210 -5.09 -19.48 -2.01
N VAL A 211 -4.15 -20.11 -2.73
CA VAL A 211 -3.20 -19.39 -3.58
C VAL A 211 -3.97 -18.86 -4.79
N PRO A 212 -3.84 -17.56 -5.13
CA PRO A 212 -4.49 -16.98 -6.30
C PRO A 212 -3.94 -17.62 -7.60
N SER A 213 -4.76 -17.64 -8.66
CA SER A 213 -4.44 -18.35 -9.89
C SER A 213 -5.15 -17.75 -11.11
N ASP A 214 -4.47 -17.80 -12.26
CA ASP A 214 -4.95 -17.33 -13.57
C ASP A 214 -5.45 -18.45 -14.49
N VAL A 215 -6.00 -19.52 -13.90
CA VAL A 215 -6.57 -20.59 -14.73
C VAL A 215 -7.73 -20.07 -15.59
N PHE A 216 -7.69 -20.39 -16.88
CA PHE A 216 -8.81 -20.20 -17.81
C PHE A 216 -9.87 -21.32 -17.65
N GLU A 217 -10.20 -21.64 -16.41
CA GLU A 217 -11.17 -22.64 -15.99
C GLU A 217 -11.96 -22.10 -14.79
N ASN A 218 -13.17 -22.60 -14.57
CA ASN A 218 -14.00 -22.15 -13.44
C ASN A 218 -13.39 -22.52 -12.07
N VAL A 219 -12.55 -23.56 -12.02
CA VAL A 219 -11.87 -24.01 -10.79
C VAL A 219 -10.46 -24.46 -11.15
N ASP A 220 -9.46 -23.95 -10.43
CA ASP A 220 -8.09 -24.45 -10.51
C ASP A 220 -8.04 -25.88 -9.93
N PRO A 221 -7.67 -26.90 -10.72
CA PRO A 221 -7.65 -28.28 -10.27
C PRO A 221 -6.54 -28.59 -9.25
N GLN A 222 -5.52 -27.75 -9.14
CA GLN A 222 -4.40 -27.93 -8.22
C GLN A 222 -4.67 -27.28 -6.86
N THR A 223 -5.19 -26.06 -6.86
CA THR A 223 -5.37 -25.25 -5.65
C THR A 223 -6.83 -25.24 -5.15
N GLY A 224 -7.78 -25.60 -6.02
CA GLY A 224 -9.21 -25.45 -5.78
C GLY A 224 -9.67 -23.98 -5.80
N TYR A 225 -8.82 -23.06 -6.27
CA TYR A 225 -9.15 -21.64 -6.44
C TYR A 225 -10.30 -21.49 -7.44
N LEU A 226 -11.29 -20.68 -7.12
CA LEU A 226 -12.45 -20.43 -7.98
C LEU A 226 -12.18 -19.18 -8.83
N SER A 227 -12.30 -19.30 -10.15
CA SER A 227 -12.28 -18.12 -11.01
C SER A 227 -13.46 -17.22 -10.68
N PRO A 228 -13.29 -15.89 -10.57
CA PRO A 228 -14.41 -14.97 -10.42
C PRO A 228 -15.23 -14.82 -11.71
N PHE A 229 -14.66 -15.23 -12.85
CA PHE A 229 -15.32 -15.29 -14.16
C PHE A 229 -15.86 -16.70 -14.43
N ASP A 230 -17.06 -16.77 -14.99
CA ASP A 230 -17.65 -17.98 -15.55
C ASP A 230 -17.16 -18.17 -17.00
N TRP A 231 -16.13 -18.99 -17.15
CA TRP A 231 -15.53 -19.34 -18.45
C TRP A 231 -16.43 -20.21 -19.33
N ASP A 232 -17.49 -20.81 -18.77
CA ASP A 232 -18.48 -21.56 -19.53
C ASP A 232 -19.57 -20.65 -20.14
N ALA A 233 -19.64 -19.37 -19.74
CA ALA A 233 -20.59 -18.40 -20.27
C ALA A 233 -20.09 -17.72 -21.55
N GLU A 234 -20.99 -17.47 -22.52
CA GLU A 234 -20.65 -16.90 -23.84
C GLU A 234 -19.91 -15.54 -23.76
N ASP A 235 -20.15 -14.75 -22.71
CA ASP A 235 -19.58 -13.41 -22.51
C ASP A 235 -18.59 -13.33 -21.33
N SER A 236 -18.10 -14.45 -20.80
CA SER A 236 -17.21 -14.46 -19.61
C SER A 236 -17.79 -13.64 -18.44
N ALA A 237 -19.03 -13.97 -18.06
CA ALA A 237 -19.75 -13.23 -17.03
C ALA A 237 -19.17 -13.49 -15.63
N TRP A 238 -19.20 -12.48 -14.75
CA TRP A 238 -18.85 -12.65 -13.34
C TRP A 238 -19.84 -13.56 -12.61
N PHE A 239 -19.34 -14.47 -11.77
CA PHE A 239 -20.19 -15.20 -10.83
C PHE A 239 -20.85 -14.23 -9.82
N GLU A 240 -22.09 -14.52 -9.41
CA GLU A 240 -22.82 -13.67 -8.46
C GLU A 240 -22.11 -13.49 -7.12
N TRP A 241 -21.34 -14.50 -6.67
CA TRP A 241 -20.57 -14.42 -5.43
C TRP A 241 -19.37 -13.47 -5.55
N ALA A 242 -18.84 -13.25 -6.76
CA ALA A 242 -17.66 -12.41 -7.00
C ALA A 242 -18.01 -10.92 -7.14
N LYS A 243 -19.20 -10.60 -7.64
CA LYS A 243 -19.69 -9.22 -7.83
C LYS A 243 -19.61 -8.29 -6.61
N PRO A 244 -19.91 -8.73 -5.38
CA PRO A 244 -19.72 -7.85 -4.22
C PRO A 244 -18.24 -7.68 -3.82
N LEU A 245 -17.35 -8.60 -4.23
CA LEU A 245 -15.94 -8.58 -3.85
C LEU A 245 -15.12 -7.62 -4.72
N ILE A 246 -15.45 -7.49 -6.01
CA ILE A 246 -14.78 -6.51 -6.90
C ILE A 246 -14.96 -5.07 -6.42
N ALA A 247 -16.10 -4.77 -5.77
CA ALA A 247 -16.39 -3.43 -5.26
C ALA A 247 -15.60 -3.06 -3.98
N VAL A 248 -14.86 -4.01 -3.39
CA VAL A 248 -14.04 -3.77 -2.20
C VAL A 248 -12.74 -3.03 -2.54
N GLY A 249 -12.19 -3.26 -3.73
CA GLY A 249 -10.92 -2.68 -4.20
C GLY A 249 -9.69 -3.22 -3.46
N THR A 250 -9.56 -2.91 -2.17
CA THR A 250 -8.39 -3.29 -1.35
C THR A 250 -8.72 -4.36 -0.31
N HIS A 251 -7.99 -5.48 -0.33
CA HIS A 251 -8.26 -6.63 0.54
C HIS A 251 -7.03 -7.50 0.87
N LEU A 252 -7.12 -8.24 1.97
CA LEU A 252 -6.18 -9.30 2.36
C LEU A 252 -6.69 -10.64 1.88
N GLY A 253 -5.88 -11.33 1.05
CA GLY A 253 -6.14 -12.63 0.45
C GLY A 253 -7.51 -12.76 -0.23
N GLY A 254 -7.90 -13.99 -0.55
CA GLY A 254 -9.21 -14.25 -1.16
C GLY A 254 -9.13 -14.24 -2.69
N THR A 255 -10.11 -13.64 -3.32
CA THR A 255 -10.26 -13.57 -4.77
C THR A 255 -9.47 -12.39 -5.30
N HIS A 256 -8.50 -12.64 -6.17
CA HIS A 256 -7.77 -11.60 -6.88
C HIS A 256 -8.59 -11.02 -8.04
N PHE A 257 -8.46 -9.72 -8.27
CA PHE A 257 -9.06 -8.99 -9.41
C PHE A 257 -7.99 -8.37 -10.31
N TYR A 258 -6.75 -8.83 -10.17
CA TYR A 258 -5.59 -8.43 -10.94
C TYR A 258 -5.86 -8.59 -12.44
N ALA A 259 -5.74 -7.49 -13.19
CA ALA A 259 -6.19 -7.43 -14.58
C ALA A 259 -5.21 -8.06 -15.57
N GLN A 260 -4.00 -8.40 -15.12
CA GLN A 260 -2.92 -8.97 -15.92
C GLN A 260 -2.52 -10.36 -15.40
N ALA A 261 -1.46 -10.94 -15.95
CA ALA A 261 -0.93 -12.20 -15.45
C ALA A 261 -0.37 -12.00 -14.03
N LEU A 262 -0.89 -12.73 -13.06
CA LEU A 262 -0.40 -12.77 -11.70
C LEU A 262 1.10 -13.07 -11.67
N PRO A 263 1.85 -12.40 -10.78
CA PRO A 263 3.23 -12.75 -10.58
C PRO A 263 3.37 -14.16 -10.00
N ASP A 264 4.45 -14.84 -10.39
CA ASP A 264 4.82 -16.13 -9.80
C ASP A 264 5.10 -15.98 -8.29
N ASP A 265 5.07 -17.10 -7.56
CA ASP A 265 5.40 -17.18 -6.12
C ASP A 265 4.49 -16.37 -5.17
N LEU A 266 3.28 -16.00 -5.60
CA LEU A 266 2.22 -15.59 -4.68
C LEU A 266 1.77 -16.77 -3.79
N THR A 267 1.37 -16.45 -2.57
CA THR A 267 0.77 -17.36 -1.61
C THR A 267 -0.64 -16.89 -1.26
N ALA A 268 -1.31 -17.56 -0.31
CA ALA A 268 -2.58 -17.06 0.23
C ALA A 268 -2.41 -15.82 1.14
N ARG A 269 -1.18 -15.46 1.50
CA ARG A 269 -0.83 -14.35 2.40
C ARG A 269 -0.42 -13.12 1.61
N TYR A 270 -1.35 -12.56 0.86
CA TYR A 270 -1.11 -11.34 0.10
C TYR A 270 -2.10 -10.25 0.48
N ILE A 271 -1.74 -9.01 0.15
CA ILE A 271 -2.64 -7.88 0.03
C ILE A 271 -2.74 -7.53 -1.45
N GLU A 272 -3.96 -7.31 -1.92
CA GLU A 272 -4.23 -6.61 -3.17
C GLU A 272 -4.84 -5.26 -2.82
N PHE A 273 -4.35 -4.21 -3.45
CA PHE A 273 -4.81 -2.86 -3.18
C PHE A 273 -4.95 -2.06 -4.46
N ASP A 274 -6.09 -1.39 -4.55
CA ASP A 274 -6.48 -0.51 -5.65
C ASP A 274 -5.84 0.87 -5.47
N GLU A 275 -6.09 1.75 -6.43
CA GLU A 275 -5.72 3.15 -6.35
C GLU A 275 -6.44 3.86 -5.20
N PHE A 276 -5.66 4.42 -4.28
CA PHE A 276 -6.15 5.42 -3.35
C PHE A 276 -5.05 6.39 -2.96
N ASP A 277 -5.49 7.53 -2.41
CA ASP A 277 -4.62 8.62 -2.01
C ASP A 277 -3.82 9.23 -3.18
N VAL A 278 -2.56 8.85 -3.36
CA VAL A 278 -1.69 9.27 -4.48
C VAL A 278 -1.36 8.13 -5.43
N LEU A 279 -1.67 6.88 -5.06
CA LEU A 279 -1.40 5.73 -5.91
C LEU A 279 -2.21 5.82 -7.20
N ASN A 280 -1.53 5.54 -8.31
CA ASN A 280 -2.09 5.51 -9.65
C ASN A 280 -1.48 4.32 -10.38
N PHE A 281 -2.34 3.38 -10.75
CA PHE A 281 -2.06 2.11 -11.41
C PHE A 281 -2.87 2.02 -12.71
N GLY A 282 -3.26 3.16 -13.31
CA GLY A 282 -4.05 3.18 -14.54
C GLY A 282 -5.37 2.41 -14.43
N CYS A 283 -6.13 2.63 -13.36
CA CYS A 283 -7.39 1.95 -13.02
C CYS A 283 -7.26 0.44 -12.69
N GLY A 284 -6.08 -0.02 -12.28
CA GLY A 284 -5.88 -1.40 -11.81
C GLY A 284 -5.38 -1.49 -10.37
N SER A 285 -4.80 -2.63 -10.01
CA SER A 285 -4.40 -2.94 -8.63
C SER A 285 -2.94 -3.36 -8.53
N ALA A 286 -2.38 -3.21 -7.33
CA ALA A 286 -1.10 -3.76 -6.95
C ALA A 286 -1.26 -4.92 -5.97
N VAL A 287 -0.34 -5.87 -6.03
CA VAL A 287 -0.30 -7.04 -5.15
C VAL A 287 1.03 -7.08 -4.40
N PHE A 288 0.99 -7.48 -3.13
CA PHE A 288 2.17 -7.75 -2.32
C PHE A 288 1.97 -9.01 -1.49
N ASP A 289 2.90 -9.95 -1.58
CA ASP A 289 2.89 -11.18 -0.76
C ASP A 289 3.76 -11.02 0.50
N PHE A 290 3.16 -11.24 1.67
CA PHE A 290 3.83 -11.08 2.95
C PHE A 290 4.87 -12.17 3.26
N GLU A 291 4.79 -13.32 2.61
CA GLU A 291 5.68 -14.46 2.83
C GLU A 291 6.89 -14.40 1.90
N THR A 292 6.65 -14.20 0.60
CA THR A 292 7.71 -14.21 -0.42
C THR A 292 8.29 -12.81 -0.69
N GLY A 293 7.53 -11.75 -0.40
CA GLY A 293 7.91 -10.37 -0.72
C GLY A 293 7.76 -10.03 -2.21
N VAL A 294 7.06 -10.86 -2.98
CA VAL A 294 6.70 -10.59 -4.37
C VAL A 294 5.79 -9.36 -4.40
N PHE A 295 6.08 -8.46 -5.32
CA PHE A 295 5.31 -7.25 -5.60
C PHE A 295 5.15 -7.09 -7.10
N ASP A 296 3.96 -6.71 -7.53
CA ASP A 296 3.68 -6.31 -8.91
C ASP A 296 2.41 -5.45 -8.95
N TRP A 297 2.16 -4.78 -10.08
CA TRP A 297 0.90 -4.08 -10.32
C TRP A 297 0.42 -4.26 -11.76
N SER A 298 -0.89 -4.12 -11.95
CA SER A 298 -1.55 -4.21 -13.24
C SER A 298 -2.34 -2.95 -13.54
N CYS A 299 -2.37 -2.53 -14.82
CA CYS A 299 -3.36 -1.57 -15.30
C CYS A 299 -4.64 -2.27 -15.73
N GLY A 300 -5.78 -1.58 -15.55
CA GLY A 300 -7.13 -2.04 -15.88
C GLY A 300 -7.64 -1.62 -17.25
#